data_AF-A0A1B6CM04-F1
#
_entry.id   AF-A0A1B6CM04-F1
#
_cell.length_a   1.000
_cell.length_b   1.000
_cell.length_c   1.000
_cell.angle_alpha   90.00
_cell.angle_beta   90.00
_cell.angle_gamma   90.00
#
_symmetry.space_group_name_H-M   'P 1'
#
loop_
_entity.id
_entity.type
_entity.pdbx_description
1 polymer ?
#
loop_
_entity_poly.entity_id
_entity_poly.type
_entity_poly.pdbx_seq_one_letter_code
_entity_poly.pdbx_strand_id
1 'polypeptide(L)'
;MVIKFKSVKLQCGSKQNISWPKIKEFDQHVGKKKIEKYIKTWNINDEWIYYLPKPFKIEKRCCDYYIFTVRWSQPTPACPIAQATADVYFYIKVCRVFDPETPVEVVFQLENSKELYEPGKFEMKKKLLLNIINNKIEFYKKLRF
;
A
#
# COMPACT_ATOMS: atom_id res chain seq x y z
N MET A 1 -5.81 3.93 18.15
CA MET A 1 -5.40 4.89 17.11
C MET A 1 -6.55 5.08 16.13
N VAL A 2 -7.21 6.25 16.11
CA VAL A 2 -8.30 6.54 15.15
C VAL A 2 -7.66 7.08 13.89
N ILE A 3 -7.63 6.30 12.81
CA ILE A 3 -7.17 6.79 11.49
C ILE A 3 -8.21 7.82 11.02
N LYS A 4 -7.91 9.10 11.21
CA LYS A 4 -8.64 10.19 10.57
C LYS A 4 -8.10 10.31 9.14
N PHE A 5 -8.94 10.00 8.16
CA PHE A 5 -8.68 10.34 6.76
C PHE A 5 -8.76 11.87 6.63
N LYS A 6 -7.69 12.58 6.98
CA LYS A 6 -7.56 14.01 6.67
C LYS A 6 -7.28 14.16 5.18
N SER A 7 -7.72 15.29 4.63
CA SER A 7 -7.71 15.67 3.21
C SER A 7 -6.56 15.06 2.41
N VAL A 8 -6.91 14.16 1.50
CA VAL A 8 -6.00 13.58 0.51
C VAL A 8 -5.45 14.72 -0.33
N LYS A 9 -4.13 14.92 -0.34
CA LYS A 9 -3.50 15.82 -1.30
C LYS A 9 -3.41 15.10 -2.64
N LEU A 10 -4.18 15.58 -3.61
CA LEU A 10 -4.14 15.13 -4.99
C LEU A 10 -2.81 15.61 -5.60
N GLN A 11 -1.81 14.73 -5.70
CA GLN A 11 -0.73 14.96 -6.65
C GLN A 11 -1.20 14.43 -8.00
N CYS A 12 -1.07 15.26 -9.04
CA CYS A 12 -1.51 14.94 -10.39
C CYS A 12 -0.42 14.14 -11.10
N GLY A 13 -0.66 12.84 -11.28
CA GLY A 13 0.10 11.97 -12.16
C GLY A 13 -0.80 10.85 -12.66
N SER A 14 -1.47 11.05 -13.79
CA SER A 14 -2.20 9.96 -14.44
C SER A 14 -1.18 9.01 -15.05
N LYS A 15 -1.30 7.73 -14.71
CA LYS A 15 -0.98 6.58 -15.59
C LYS A 15 -1.17 5.29 -14.78
N GLN A 16 -2.16 4.50 -15.22
CA GLN A 16 -2.48 3.14 -14.76
C GLN A 16 -3.35 3.09 -13.50
N ASN A 17 -4.65 2.86 -13.72
CA ASN A 17 -5.63 2.63 -12.68
C ASN A 17 -6.40 1.33 -12.97
N ILE A 18 -6.92 0.70 -11.92
CA ILE A 18 -7.78 -0.47 -12.03
C ILE A 18 -9.16 -0.14 -11.46
N SER A 19 -10.18 -0.89 -11.87
CA SER A 19 -11.48 -0.84 -11.19
C SER A 19 -11.40 -1.58 -9.84
N TRP A 20 -11.68 -0.84 -8.76
CA TRP A 20 -11.84 -1.36 -7.41
C TRP A 20 -13.23 -2.02 -7.24
N PRO A 21 -13.35 -3.07 -6.42
CA PRO A 21 -14.59 -3.81 -6.25
C PRO A 21 -15.68 -2.96 -5.61
N LYS A 22 -16.94 -3.32 -5.87
CA LYS A 22 -18.09 -2.72 -5.20
C LYS A 22 -18.16 -3.16 -3.73
N ILE A 23 -18.85 -2.40 -2.90
CA ILE A 23 -19.04 -2.71 -1.47
C ILE A 23 -19.60 -4.13 -1.28
N LYS A 24 -20.61 -4.53 -2.07
CA LYS A 24 -21.23 -5.87 -1.99
C LYS A 24 -20.30 -7.02 -2.42
N GLU A 25 -19.28 -6.71 -3.23
CA GLU A 25 -18.35 -7.69 -3.80
C GLU A 25 -17.07 -7.81 -2.97
N PHE A 26 -16.92 -7.00 -1.93
CA PHE A 26 -15.68 -6.90 -1.20
C PHE A 26 -15.55 -7.96 -0.10
N ASP A 27 -14.43 -8.67 -0.13
CA ASP A 27 -13.89 -9.40 1.01
C ASP A 27 -12.35 -9.23 1.05
N GLN A 28 -11.70 -9.81 2.07
CA GLN A 28 -10.25 -9.71 2.25
C GLN A 28 -9.46 -10.33 1.08
N HIS A 29 -9.98 -11.38 0.45
CA HIS A 29 -9.32 -12.08 -0.65
C HIS A 29 -9.44 -11.29 -1.96
N VAL A 30 -10.62 -10.74 -2.25
CA VAL A 30 -10.85 -9.82 -3.36
C VAL A 30 -9.98 -8.58 -3.20
N GLY A 31 -9.93 -8.01 -2.00
CA GLY A 31 -9.03 -6.89 -1.67
C GLY A 31 -7.57 -7.22 -1.95
N LYS A 32 -7.08 -8.37 -1.48
CA LYS A 32 -5.71 -8.85 -1.73
C LYS A 32 -5.41 -8.95 -3.23
N LYS A 33 -6.25 -9.65 -3.99
CA LYS A 33 -6.10 -9.83 -5.44
C LYS A 33 -6.09 -8.50 -6.20
N LYS A 34 -6.92 -7.55 -5.79
CA LYS A 34 -7.00 -6.22 -6.41
C LYS A 34 -5.75 -5.40 -6.10
N ILE A 35 -5.25 -5.45 -4.88
CA ILE A 35 -3.95 -4.82 -4.53
C ILE A 35 -2.83 -5.43 -5.36
N GLU A 36 -2.74 -6.77 -5.46
CA GLU A 36 -1.74 -7.46 -6.30
C GLU A 36 -1.83 -7.04 -7.76
N LYS A 37 -3.06 -6.93 -8.30
CA LYS A 37 -3.28 -6.44 -9.66
C LYS A 37 -2.83 -4.98 -9.81
N TYR A 38 -3.11 -4.13 -8.83
CA TYR A 38 -2.75 -2.72 -8.85
C TYR A 38 -1.23 -2.51 -8.76
N ILE A 39 -0.54 -3.18 -7.84
CA ILE A 39 0.92 -3.01 -7.71
C ILE A 39 1.69 -3.54 -8.91
N LYS A 40 1.14 -4.52 -9.65
CA LYS A 40 1.69 -4.95 -10.95
C LYS A 40 1.70 -3.83 -11.99
N THR A 41 0.78 -2.87 -11.90
CA THR A 41 0.79 -1.70 -12.79
C THR A 41 1.88 -0.67 -12.44
N TRP A 42 2.61 -0.86 -11.34
CA TRP A 42 3.74 0.03 -11.02
C TRP A 42 4.97 -0.24 -11.88
N ASN A 43 4.98 -1.36 -12.62
CA ASN A 43 6.08 -1.77 -13.51
C ASN A 43 7.46 -1.70 -12.81
N ILE A 44 7.50 -2.14 -11.54
CA ILE A 44 8.74 -2.27 -10.78
C ILE A 44 9.43 -3.54 -11.28
N ASN A 45 10.74 -3.46 -11.54
CA ASN A 45 11.50 -4.53 -12.17
C ASN A 45 11.55 -5.82 -11.36
N ASP A 46 11.80 -6.94 -12.04
CA ASP A 46 11.75 -8.32 -11.50
C ASP A 46 12.76 -8.60 -10.37
N GLU A 47 13.75 -7.74 -10.15
CA GLU A 47 14.67 -7.81 -9.01
C GLU A 47 13.98 -7.54 -7.66
N TRP A 48 12.77 -6.96 -7.70
CA TRP A 48 11.99 -6.69 -6.50
C TRP A 48 11.02 -7.81 -6.24
N ILE A 49 11.05 -8.30 -5.01
CA ILE A 49 10.07 -9.24 -4.51
C ILE A 49 9.19 -8.52 -3.50
N TYR A 50 7.93 -8.96 -3.40
CA TYR A 50 7.03 -8.47 -2.38
C TYR A 50 6.32 -9.61 -1.66
N TYR A 51 5.96 -9.33 -0.42
CA TYR A 51 5.14 -10.19 0.41
C TYR A 51 3.89 -9.42 0.87
N LEU A 52 2.73 -10.06 0.78
CA LEU A 52 1.44 -9.52 1.18
C LEU A 52 0.75 -10.49 2.17
N PRO A 53 0.95 -10.27 3.49
CA PRO A 53 0.31 -11.07 4.53
C PRO A 53 -1.21 -10.85 4.57
N LYS A 54 -1.89 -11.61 5.44
CA LYS A 54 -3.30 -11.40 5.74
C LYS A 54 -3.52 -9.97 6.29
N PRO A 55 -4.57 -9.25 5.84
CA PRO A 55 -4.83 -7.90 6.32
C PRO A 55 -5.29 -7.89 7.77
N PHE A 56 -5.04 -6.76 8.44
CA PHE A 56 -5.70 -6.44 9.70
C PHE A 56 -7.08 -5.84 9.43
N LYS A 57 -8.10 -6.25 10.20
CA LYS A 57 -9.47 -5.75 10.10
C LYS A 57 -9.84 -4.94 11.34
N ILE A 58 -10.40 -3.76 11.15
CA ILE A 58 -11.01 -2.95 12.20
C ILE A 58 -12.49 -2.79 11.87
N GLU A 59 -13.34 -3.41 12.68
CA GLU A 59 -14.79 -3.27 12.57
C GLU A 59 -15.25 -2.03 13.34
N LYS A 60 -16.08 -1.20 12.70
CA LYS A 60 -16.79 -0.10 13.37
C LYS A 60 -18.27 -0.20 13.05
N ARG A 61 -19.12 0.56 13.75
CA ARG A 61 -20.58 0.51 13.62
C ARG A 61 -21.08 0.59 12.16
N CYS A 62 -20.57 1.53 11.36
CA CYS A 62 -21.06 1.76 10.00
C CYS A 62 -20.10 1.28 8.89
N CYS A 63 -18.81 1.17 9.18
CA CYS A 63 -17.80 0.82 8.19
C CYS A 63 -16.75 -0.12 8.78
N ASP A 64 -16.22 -0.99 7.93
CA ASP A 64 -15.04 -1.80 8.22
C ASP A 64 -13.81 -1.21 7.52
N TYR A 65 -12.67 -1.30 8.18
CA TYR A 65 -11.39 -0.88 7.63
C TYR A 65 -10.47 -2.09 7.54
N TYR A 66 -9.90 -2.28 6.35
CA TYR A 66 -8.93 -3.32 6.07
C TYR A 66 -7.59 -2.68 5.79
N ILE A 67 -6.58 -3.10 6.53
CA ILE A 67 -5.21 -2.59 6.40
C ILE A 67 -4.35 -3.71 5.84
N PHE A 68 -3.86 -3.51 4.63
CA PHE A 68 -2.96 -4.43 3.94
C PHE A 68 -1.56 -3.82 3.92
N THR A 69 -0.54 -4.61 4.23
CA THR A 69 0.86 -4.19 4.17
C THR A 69 1.55 -4.93 3.03
N VAL A 70 1.91 -4.23 1.96
CA VAL A 70 2.77 -4.80 0.91
C VAL A 70 4.21 -4.52 1.30
N ARG A 71 4.94 -5.57 1.68
CA ARG A 71 6.35 -5.48 2.06
C ARG A 71 7.24 -5.77 0.87
N TRP A 72 8.04 -4.80 0.47
CA TRP A 72 8.98 -4.89 -0.65
C TRP A 72 10.40 -5.13 -0.17
N SER A 73 11.13 -5.97 -0.87
CA SER A 73 12.57 -6.14 -0.69
C SER A 73 13.27 -6.27 -2.04
N GLN A 74 14.55 -5.90 -2.07
CA GLN A 74 15.42 -6.06 -3.22
C GLN A 74 16.67 -6.84 -2.76
N PRO A 75 16.63 -8.18 -2.78
CA PRO A 75 17.82 -8.98 -2.52
C PRO A 75 18.84 -8.79 -3.64
N THR A 76 20.13 -8.98 -3.33
CA THR A 76 21.21 -8.95 -4.32
C THR A 76 22.06 -10.20 -4.18
N PRO A 77 22.85 -10.60 -5.21
CA PRO A 77 23.76 -11.73 -5.08
C PRO A 77 24.75 -11.59 -3.92
N ALA A 78 25.16 -10.35 -3.62
CA ALA A 78 26.04 -10.06 -2.48
C ALA A 78 25.31 -10.09 -1.12
N CYS A 79 24.01 -9.80 -1.10
CA CYS A 79 23.15 -9.78 0.09
C CYS A 79 21.83 -10.50 -0.23
N PRO A 80 21.80 -11.84 -0.23
CA PRO A 80 20.62 -12.61 -0.62
C PRO A 80 19.45 -12.42 0.34
N ILE A 81 19.74 -12.09 1.60
CA ILE A 81 18.76 -11.62 2.57
C ILE A 81 18.82 -10.09 2.56
N ALA A 82 17.73 -9.45 2.14
CA ALA A 82 17.66 -7.99 2.11
C ALA A 82 17.85 -7.39 3.51
N GLN A 83 18.79 -6.45 3.64
CA GLN A 83 19.15 -5.82 4.91
C GLN A 83 18.03 -4.92 5.48
N ALA A 84 17.14 -4.45 4.62
CA ALA A 84 15.95 -3.69 4.98
C ALA A 84 14.84 -3.92 3.95
N THR A 85 13.62 -3.60 4.33
CA THR A 85 12.43 -3.66 3.46
C THR A 85 11.76 -2.30 3.37
N ALA A 86 10.89 -2.12 2.39
CA ALA A 86 10.01 -0.95 2.28
C ALA A 86 8.55 -1.42 2.36
N ASP A 87 7.80 -0.92 3.33
CA ASP A 87 6.39 -1.27 3.48
C ASP A 87 5.49 -0.20 2.81
N VAL A 88 4.46 -0.65 2.09
CA VAL A 88 3.38 0.20 1.57
C VAL A 88 2.06 -0.26 2.18
N TYR A 89 1.37 0.66 2.85
CA TYR A 89 0.14 0.38 3.57
C TYR A 89 -1.06 0.78 2.73
N PHE A 90 -1.90 -0.18 2.36
CA PHE A 90 -3.19 0.07 1.72
C PHE A 90 -4.30 0.03 2.75
N TYR A 91 -5.15 1.05 2.72
CA TYR A 91 -6.33 1.18 3.56
C TYR A 91 -7.56 1.08 2.67
N ILE A 92 -8.35 0.04 2.88
CA ILE A 92 -9.64 -0.14 2.21
C ILE A 92 -10.75 0.07 3.23
N LYS A 93 -11.66 0.99 2.93
CA LYS A 93 -12.81 1.31 3.76
C LYS A 93 -14.09 0.83 3.06
N VAL A 94 -14.85 0.03 3.78
CA VAL A 94 -16.09 -0.60 3.31
C VAL A 94 -17.22 -0.12 4.21
N CYS A 95 -18.08 0.76 3.71
CA CYS A 95 -19.18 1.32 4.50
C CYS A 95 -20.50 0.62 4.17
N ARG A 96 -21.09 -0.05 5.17
CA ARG A 96 -22.34 -0.81 5.04
C ARG A 96 -23.58 0.08 4.85
N VAL A 97 -23.44 1.37 5.11
CA VAL A 97 -24.52 2.37 5.00
C VAL A 97 -24.60 3.02 3.61
N PHE A 98 -23.60 2.81 2.76
CA PHE A 98 -23.60 3.34 1.39
C PHE A 98 -24.23 2.34 0.42
N ASP A 99 -24.58 2.81 -0.79
CA ASP A 99 -25.13 1.97 -1.85
C ASP A 99 -24.19 0.79 -2.12
N PRO A 100 -24.67 -0.47 -2.06
CA PRO A 100 -23.86 -1.67 -2.29
C PRO A 100 -23.16 -1.72 -3.66
N GLU A 101 -23.67 -0.99 -4.66
CA GLU A 101 -23.07 -0.86 -6.00
C GLU A 101 -21.89 0.11 -6.05
N THR A 102 -21.69 0.93 -5.01
CA THR A 102 -20.59 1.89 -4.93
C THR A 102 -19.25 1.18 -4.74
N PRO A 103 -18.17 1.58 -5.44
CA PRO A 103 -16.83 1.07 -5.19
C PRO A 103 -16.35 1.32 -3.76
N VAL A 104 -15.54 0.40 -3.22
CA VAL A 104 -14.88 0.62 -1.94
C VAL A 104 -13.90 1.79 -2.01
N GLU A 105 -13.78 2.54 -0.91
CA GLU A 105 -12.80 3.63 -0.81
C GLU A 105 -11.41 3.03 -0.55
N VAL A 106 -10.42 3.39 -1.37
CA VAL A 106 -9.04 2.90 -1.26
C VAL A 106 -8.05 4.05 -1.26
N VAL A 107 -7.15 4.04 -0.29
CA VAL A 107 -5.96 4.91 -0.26
C VAL A 107 -4.75 4.09 0.17
N PHE A 108 -3.55 4.58 -0.12
CA PHE A 108 -2.33 3.96 0.35
C PHE A 108 -1.31 4.98 0.85
N GLN A 109 -0.35 4.50 1.62
CA GLN A 109 0.68 5.28 2.28
C GLN A 109 2.01 4.58 2.16
N LEU A 110 3.05 5.35 1.84
CA LEU A 110 4.43 4.86 1.90
C LEU A 110 4.92 4.86 3.34
N GLU A 111 5.73 3.88 3.69
CA GLU A 111 6.45 3.88 4.95
C GLU A 111 7.21 5.21 5.16
N ASN A 112 7.16 5.72 6.39
CA ASN A 112 7.72 7.00 6.81
C ASN A 112 7.14 8.25 6.11
N SER A 113 6.10 8.13 5.30
CA SER A 113 5.32 9.27 4.79
C SER A 113 4.07 9.50 5.65
N LYS A 114 3.64 10.75 5.79
CA LYS A 114 2.32 11.11 6.36
C LYS A 114 1.25 11.31 5.29
N GLU A 115 1.63 11.22 4.02
CA GLU A 115 0.74 11.46 2.89
C GLU A 115 -0.05 10.20 2.54
N LEU A 116 -1.33 10.39 2.21
CA LEU A 116 -2.21 9.37 1.68
C LEU A 116 -2.39 9.62 0.18
N TYR A 117 -2.29 8.55 -0.60
CA TYR A 117 -2.39 8.57 -2.04
C TYR A 117 -3.59 7.75 -2.51
N GLU A 118 -4.29 8.26 -3.52
CA GLU A 118 -5.34 7.50 -4.19
C GLU A 118 -4.74 6.66 -5.33
N PRO A 119 -5.15 5.38 -5.45
CA PRO A 119 -4.76 4.56 -6.58
C PRO A 119 -5.06 5.22 -7.93
N GLY A 120 -4.10 5.16 -8.85
CA GLY A 120 -4.23 5.73 -10.20
C GLY A 120 -4.03 7.24 -10.32
N LYS A 121 -3.91 7.97 -9.19
CA LYS A 121 -3.57 9.40 -9.17
C LYS A 121 -2.10 9.66 -8.82
N PHE A 122 -1.46 8.71 -8.15
CA PHE A 122 -0.06 8.78 -7.78
C PHE A 122 0.76 7.78 -8.59
N GLU A 123 1.79 8.28 -9.27
CA GLU A 123 2.74 7.45 -10.01
C GLU A 123 3.78 6.86 -9.05
N MET A 124 3.64 5.57 -8.75
CA MET A 124 4.62 4.83 -7.96
C MET A 124 5.89 4.58 -8.75
N LYS A 125 7.04 4.97 -8.19
CA LYS A 125 8.37 4.79 -8.80
C LYS A 125 9.26 3.93 -7.92
N LYS A 126 10.08 3.07 -8.53
CA LYS A 126 11.14 2.29 -7.86
C LYS A 126 12.00 3.14 -6.91
N LYS A 127 12.35 4.37 -7.33
CA LYS A 127 13.14 5.31 -6.51
C LYS A 127 12.53 5.58 -5.12
N LEU A 128 11.20 5.58 -5.00
CA LEU A 128 10.54 5.81 -3.72
C LEU A 128 10.76 4.63 -2.75
N LEU A 129 10.67 3.39 -3.24
CA LEU A 129 10.96 2.20 -2.42
C LEU A 129 12.44 2.13 -2.03
N LEU A 130 13.34 2.44 -2.98
CA LEU A 130 14.78 2.54 -2.73
C LEU A 130 15.09 3.57 -1.64
N ASN A 131 14.46 4.75 -1.69
CA ASN A 131 14.66 5.77 -0.68
C ASN A 131 14.28 5.27 0.72
N ILE A 132 13.19 4.53 0.86
CA ILE A 132 12.77 3.96 2.14
C ILE A 132 13.83 2.98 2.67
N ILE A 133 14.27 2.03 1.85
CA ILE A 133 15.29 1.03 2.21
C ILE A 133 16.62 1.70 2.56
N ASN A 134 17.11 2.61 1.71
CA ASN A 134 18.38 3.29 1.93
C ASN A 134 18.36 4.13 3.21
N ASN A 135 17.26 4.84 3.48
CA ASN A 135 17.12 5.60 4.72
C ASN A 135 17.18 4.72 5.96
N LYS A 136 16.58 3.51 5.93
CA LYS A 136 16.70 2.54 7.03
C LYS A 136 18.13 2.05 7.19
N ILE A 137 18.79 1.66 6.11
CA ILE A 137 20.17 1.17 6.14
C ILE A 137 21.11 2.25 6.70
N GLU A 138 20.99 3.50 6.22
CA GLU A 138 21.79 4.62 6.72
C GLU A 138 21.51 4.93 8.19
N PHE A 139 20.25 4.82 8.62
CA PHE A 139 19.91 4.96 10.04
C PHE A 139 20.52 3.84 10.89
N TYR A 140 20.42 2.57 10.46
CA TYR A 140 21.00 1.43 11.18
C TYR A 140 22.53 1.51 11.29
N LYS A 141 23.21 1.99 10.24
CA LYS A 141 24.66 2.23 10.29
C LYS A 141 25.08 3.27 11.35
N LYS A 142 24.21 4.25 11.63
CA LYS A 142 24.47 5.29 12.65
C LYS A 142 24.21 4.80 14.07
N LEU A 143 23.37 3.78 14.25
CA LEU A 143 23.04 3.19 15.54
C LEU A 143 24.05 2.13 16.02
N ARG A 144 25.27 2.09 15.47
CA ARG A 144 26.32 1.16 15.93
C ARG A 144 26.56 1.35 17.43
N PHE A 145 26.13 0.36 18.21
CA PHE A 145 26.60 0.09 19.57
C PHE A 145 27.93 -0.65 19.52
#